data_AF-A0A1E4CRS8-F1
#
_entry.id   AF-A0A1E4CRS8-F1
#
_cell.length_a   1.000
_cell.length_b   1.000
_cell.length_c   1.000
_cell.angle_alpha   90.00
_cell.angle_beta   90.00
_cell.angle_gamma   90.00
#
_symmetry.space_group_name_H-M   'P 1'
#
loop_
_entity.id
_entity.type
_entity.pdbx_description
1 polymer ?
#
loop_
_entity_poly.entity_id
_entity_poly.type
_entity_poly.pdbx_seq_one_letter_code
_entity_poly.pdbx_strand_id
1 'polypeptide(L)'
;MTAPQPARRVARPSSALDVAEYFAPQRTATEALPDPEPLLANLTIGVLEVLAGVREADQLARWLGEDAFRALVTRANLSARARSARGVSPARPSYRIVSTHSSSPADGVIEGVVITAGPARTRAVAIRLEGWDGRWRATSLAAL
;
A
#
# COMPACT_ATOMS: atom_id res chain seq x y z
N MET A 1 -15.65 56.85 -37.44
CA MET A 1 -14.42 56.35 -36.78
C MET A 1 -14.83 55.23 -35.84
N THR A 2 -14.70 53.97 -36.28
CA THR A 2 -15.05 52.79 -35.49
C THR A 2 -13.76 52.24 -34.88
N ALA A 3 -13.66 52.23 -33.54
CA ALA A 3 -12.50 51.70 -32.83
C ALA A 3 -12.49 50.15 -32.92
N PRO A 4 -11.32 49.50 -33.10
CA PRO A 4 -11.25 48.06 -33.14
C PRO A 4 -11.40 47.49 -31.73
N GLN A 5 -12.29 46.51 -31.59
CA GLN A 5 -12.53 45.77 -30.35
C GLN A 5 -11.35 44.81 -30.08
N PRO A 6 -10.79 44.75 -28.86
CA PRO A 6 -9.68 43.87 -28.58
C PRO A 6 -10.13 42.41 -28.66
N ALA A 7 -9.44 41.63 -29.50
CA ALA A 7 -9.68 40.21 -29.68
C ALA A 7 -9.62 39.51 -28.31
N ARG A 8 -10.75 38.92 -27.90
CA ARG A 8 -10.86 38.10 -26.69
C ARG A 8 -9.87 36.96 -26.79
N ARG A 9 -8.79 37.03 -25.99
CA ARG A 9 -7.72 36.04 -25.95
C ARG A 9 -8.33 34.71 -25.50
N VAL A 10 -8.51 33.77 -26.42
CA VAL A 10 -8.95 32.41 -26.12
C VAL A 10 -7.92 31.81 -25.17
N ALA A 11 -8.34 31.46 -23.96
CA ALA A 11 -7.48 30.77 -23.00
C ALA A 11 -6.98 29.48 -23.67
N ARG A 12 -5.65 29.27 -23.66
CA ARG A 12 -5.07 28.04 -24.19
C ARG A 12 -5.71 26.86 -23.46
N PRO A 13 -6.01 25.74 -24.16
CA PRO A 13 -6.40 24.52 -23.47
C PRO A 13 -5.30 24.18 -22.47
N SER A 14 -5.70 23.91 -21.23
CA SER A 14 -4.83 23.40 -20.17
C SER A 14 -3.93 22.31 -20.75
N SER A 15 -2.63 22.43 -20.56
CA SER A 15 -1.66 21.50 -21.13
C SER A 15 -1.93 20.07 -20.65
N ALA A 16 -1.46 19.07 -21.40
CA ALA A 16 -1.56 17.67 -20.96
C ALA A 16 -0.92 17.44 -19.57
N LEU A 17 0.04 18.29 -19.18
CA LEU A 17 0.65 18.30 -17.85
C LEU A 17 -0.33 18.82 -16.79
N ASP A 18 -1.05 19.91 -17.06
CA ASP A 18 -2.08 20.45 -16.14
C ASP A 18 -3.21 19.44 -15.90
N VAL A 19 -3.60 18.71 -16.96
CA VAL A 19 -4.59 17.63 -16.86
C VAL A 19 -4.04 16.46 -16.04
N ALA A 20 -2.79 16.03 -16.30
CA ALA A 20 -2.15 14.96 -15.55
C ALA A 20 -1.96 15.30 -14.06
N GLU A 21 -1.63 16.56 -13.75
CA GLU A 21 -1.47 17.06 -12.39
C GLU A 21 -2.80 17.19 -11.65
N TYR A 22 -3.86 17.60 -12.34
CA TYR A 22 -5.22 17.61 -11.78
C TYR A 22 -5.72 16.22 -11.38
N PHE A 23 -5.32 15.17 -12.12
CA PHE A 23 -5.61 13.77 -11.81
C PHE A 23 -4.50 13.08 -10.99
N ALA A 24 -3.49 13.82 -10.52
CA ALA A 24 -2.44 13.25 -9.68
C ALA A 24 -3.00 12.89 -8.29
N PRO A 25 -2.49 11.82 -7.66
CA PRO A 25 -2.89 11.45 -6.31
C PRO A 25 -2.74 12.62 -5.33
N GLN A 26 -3.76 12.91 -4.53
CA GLN A 26 -3.71 14.02 -3.56
C GLN A 26 -3.39 13.50 -2.17
N ARG A 27 -2.34 14.08 -1.56
CA ARG A 27 -1.99 13.81 -0.16
C ARG A 27 -3.16 14.15 0.75
N THR A 28 -3.49 13.23 1.66
CA THR A 28 -4.56 13.42 2.65
C THR A 28 -3.96 13.56 4.04
N ALA A 29 -4.37 14.59 4.77
CA ALA A 29 -3.97 14.80 6.15
C ALA A 29 -4.47 13.68 7.08
N THR A 30 -3.74 13.40 8.16
CA THR A 30 -4.06 12.32 9.10
C THR A 30 -5.44 12.47 9.73
N GLU A 31 -5.85 13.71 10.01
CA GLU A 31 -7.16 14.02 10.62
C GLU A 31 -8.36 13.64 9.74
N ALA A 32 -8.14 13.54 8.42
CA ALA A 32 -9.16 13.16 7.45
C ALA A 32 -9.10 11.65 7.10
N LEU A 33 -8.28 10.87 7.80
CA LEU A 33 -8.08 9.44 7.57
C LEU A 33 -8.63 8.62 8.75
N PRO A 34 -9.06 7.36 8.50
CA PRO A 34 -9.47 6.47 9.58
C PRO A 34 -8.28 6.05 10.44
N ASP A 35 -8.53 5.44 11.60
CA ASP A 35 -7.50 4.80 12.41
C ASP A 35 -6.65 3.82 11.55
N PRO A 36 -5.32 3.96 11.51
CA PRO A 36 -4.43 3.10 10.73
C PRO A 36 -4.29 1.69 11.31
N GLU A 37 -4.53 1.47 12.60
CA GLU A 37 -4.21 0.20 13.28
C GLU A 37 -4.95 -1.02 12.69
N PRO A 38 -6.27 -0.96 12.41
CA PRO A 38 -6.98 -2.05 11.75
C PRO A 38 -6.42 -2.38 10.36
N LEU A 39 -5.95 -1.38 9.62
CA LEU A 39 -5.35 -1.61 8.31
C LEU A 39 -3.98 -2.27 8.43
N LEU A 40 -3.12 -1.82 9.37
CA LEU A 40 -1.83 -2.43 9.66
C LEU A 40 -1.98 -3.92 10.00
N ALA A 41 -2.92 -4.24 10.89
CA ALA A 41 -3.23 -5.61 11.28
C ALA A 41 -3.69 -6.47 10.08
N ASN A 42 -4.70 -6.00 9.35
CA ASN A 42 -5.28 -6.75 8.23
C ASN A 42 -4.29 -6.93 7.06
N LEU A 43 -3.51 -5.89 6.72
CA LEU A 43 -2.46 -5.99 5.70
C LEU A 43 -1.37 -6.97 6.11
N THR A 44 -0.97 -6.97 7.39
CA THR A 44 0.02 -7.92 7.89
C THR A 44 -0.43 -9.36 7.69
N ILE A 45 -1.65 -9.70 8.11
CA ILE A 45 -2.20 -11.04 7.93
C ILE A 45 -2.29 -11.38 6.45
N GLY A 46 -2.85 -10.48 5.63
CA GLY A 46 -2.98 -10.68 4.19
C GLY A 46 -1.63 -10.92 3.50
N VAL A 47 -0.60 -10.13 3.82
CA VAL A 47 0.76 -10.30 3.28
C VAL A 47 1.31 -11.68 3.66
N LEU A 48 1.15 -12.10 4.91
CA LEU A 48 1.63 -13.41 5.35
C LEU A 48 0.88 -14.56 4.68
N GLU A 49 -0.44 -14.43 4.46
CA GLU A 49 -1.24 -15.39 3.69
C GLU A 49 -0.78 -15.50 2.23
N VAL A 50 -0.46 -14.36 1.59
CA VAL A 50 0.09 -14.32 0.23
C VAL A 50 1.44 -15.02 0.17
N LEU A 51 2.33 -14.77 1.13
CA LEU A 51 3.63 -15.46 1.22
C LEU A 51 3.48 -16.97 1.49
N ALA A 52 2.46 -17.36 2.25
CA ALA A 52 2.11 -18.76 2.46
C ALA A 52 1.47 -19.43 1.22
N GLY A 53 1.04 -18.64 0.23
CA GLY A 53 0.41 -19.11 -1.00
C GLY A 53 -1.03 -19.56 -0.83
N VAL A 54 -1.74 -19.02 0.17
CA VAL A 54 -3.17 -19.30 0.42
C VAL A 54 -4.08 -18.12 0.10
N ARG A 55 -3.50 -17.05 -0.45
CA ARG A 55 -4.18 -15.84 -0.88
C ARG A 55 -3.46 -15.23 -2.08
N GLU A 56 -4.23 -14.69 -3.01
CA GLU A 56 -3.70 -13.98 -4.17
C GLU A 56 -3.34 -12.54 -3.83
N ALA A 57 -2.19 -12.06 -4.35
CA ALA A 57 -1.70 -10.70 -4.08
C ALA A 57 -2.66 -9.61 -4.59
N ASP A 58 -3.39 -9.88 -5.69
CA ASP A 58 -4.36 -8.95 -6.28
C ASP A 58 -5.47 -8.56 -5.31
N GLN A 59 -5.82 -9.43 -4.36
CA GLN A 59 -6.79 -9.11 -3.33
C GLN A 59 -6.33 -7.97 -2.41
N LEU A 60 -5.02 -7.73 -2.30
CA LEU A 60 -4.44 -6.64 -1.51
C LEU A 60 -4.18 -5.37 -2.32
N ALA A 61 -4.22 -5.43 -3.66
CA ALA A 61 -3.81 -4.35 -4.55
C ALA A 61 -4.49 -3.00 -4.24
N ARG A 62 -5.75 -3.01 -3.79
CA ARG A 62 -6.49 -1.78 -3.46
C ARG A 62 -5.85 -0.95 -2.35
N TRP A 63 -5.08 -1.59 -1.45
CA TRP A 63 -4.41 -0.95 -0.32
C TRP A 63 -2.92 -0.75 -0.53
N LEU A 64 -2.34 -1.21 -1.65
CA LEU A 64 -0.89 -1.18 -1.88
C LEU A 64 -0.53 -0.13 -2.94
N GLY A 65 0.50 0.67 -2.68
CA GLY A 65 1.21 1.40 -3.73
C GLY A 65 1.89 0.44 -4.70
N GLU A 66 2.27 0.96 -5.87
CA GLU A 66 2.85 0.15 -6.95
C GLU A 66 4.11 -0.61 -6.50
N ASP A 67 5.05 0.07 -5.83
CA ASP A 67 6.30 -0.54 -5.37
C ASP A 67 6.07 -1.62 -4.32
N ALA A 68 5.20 -1.35 -3.34
CA ALA A 68 4.82 -2.34 -2.33
C ALA A 68 4.16 -3.58 -2.94
N PHE A 69 3.29 -3.39 -3.93
CA PHE A 69 2.65 -4.48 -4.66
C PHE A 69 3.67 -5.32 -5.43
N ARG A 70 4.56 -4.68 -6.20
CA ARG A 70 5.65 -5.35 -6.94
C ARG A 70 6.57 -6.14 -6.00
N ALA A 71 6.92 -5.56 -4.86
CA ALA A 71 7.73 -6.22 -3.84
C ALA A 71 7.03 -7.47 -3.26
N LEU A 72 5.74 -7.36 -2.95
CA LEU A 72 4.95 -8.49 -2.45
C LEU A 72 4.89 -9.63 -3.47
N VAL A 73 4.55 -9.35 -4.73
CA VAL A 73 4.50 -10.35 -5.80
C VAL A 73 5.84 -11.05 -5.99
N THR A 74 6.93 -10.29 -5.99
CA THR A 74 8.29 -10.83 -6.10
C THR A 74 8.59 -11.81 -4.96
N ARG A 75 8.28 -11.44 -3.72
CA ARG A 75 8.50 -12.31 -2.55
C ARG A 75 7.56 -13.52 -2.53
N ALA A 76 6.33 -13.38 -2.99
CA ALA A 76 5.38 -14.48 -3.12
C ALA A 76 5.88 -15.53 -4.12
N ASN A 77 6.36 -15.10 -5.28
CA ASN A 77 6.95 -15.96 -6.30
C ASN A 77 8.18 -16.72 -5.78
N LEU A 78 9.07 -16.05 -5.05
CA LEU A 78 10.22 -16.71 -4.42
C LEU A 78 9.78 -17.75 -3.38
N SER A 79 8.77 -17.41 -2.57
CA SER A 79 8.22 -18.32 -1.56
C SER A 79 7.55 -19.54 -2.19
N ALA A 80 6.84 -19.37 -3.31
CA ALA A 80 6.24 -20.45 -4.07
C ALA A 80 7.30 -21.41 -4.66
N ARG A 81 8.37 -20.87 -5.26
CA ARG A 81 9.49 -21.68 -5.76
C ARG A 81 10.17 -22.47 -4.64
N ALA A 82 10.44 -21.83 -3.51
CA ALA A 82 11.06 -22.49 -2.35
C ALA A 82 10.18 -23.61 -1.77
N ARG A 83 8.85 -23.43 -1.74
CA ARG A 83 7.90 -24.47 -1.33
C ARG A 83 7.88 -25.65 -2.31
N SER A 84 7.80 -25.36 -3.61
CA SER A 84 7.83 -26.38 -4.67
C SER A 84 9.10 -27.22 -4.63
N ALA A 85 10.27 -26.59 -4.46
CA ALA A 85 11.55 -27.29 -4.33
C ALA A 85 11.63 -28.22 -3.10
N ARG A 86 10.82 -27.97 -2.06
CA ARG A 86 10.74 -28.81 -0.85
C ARG A 86 9.59 -29.82 -0.90
N GLY A 87 8.80 -29.84 -1.97
CA GLY A 87 7.59 -30.68 -2.06
C GLY A 87 6.50 -30.30 -1.04
N VAL A 88 6.48 -29.05 -0.56
CA VAL A 88 5.52 -28.60 0.46
C VAL A 88 4.34 -27.90 -0.19
N SER A 89 3.14 -28.45 0.01
CA SER A 89 1.89 -27.80 -0.41
C SER A 89 1.59 -26.55 0.43
N PRO A 90 1.01 -25.49 -0.16
CA PRO A 90 0.51 -24.35 0.61
C PRO A 90 -0.54 -24.81 1.64
N ALA A 91 -0.43 -24.33 2.86
CA ALA A 91 -1.35 -24.61 3.96
C ALA A 91 -1.70 -23.30 4.67
N ARG A 92 -2.97 -23.16 5.08
CA ARG A 92 -3.45 -21.94 5.74
C ARG A 92 -2.80 -21.81 7.12
N PRO A 93 -1.94 -20.81 7.34
CA PRO A 93 -1.25 -20.67 8.62
C PRO A 93 -2.17 -20.00 9.65
N SER A 94 -2.07 -20.39 10.91
CA SER A 94 -2.65 -19.63 12.02
C SER A 94 -1.68 -18.54 12.47
N TYR A 95 -1.96 -17.30 12.07
CA TYR A 95 -1.21 -16.12 12.52
C TYR A 95 -1.98 -15.43 13.64
N ARG A 96 -1.29 -15.11 14.72
CA ARG A 96 -1.82 -14.30 15.82
C ARG A 96 -0.98 -13.04 15.96
N ILE A 97 -1.61 -11.87 15.97
CA ILE A 97 -0.93 -10.61 16.28
C ILE A 97 -0.55 -10.63 17.76
N VAL A 98 0.72 -10.36 18.02
CA VAL A 98 1.29 -10.28 19.37
C VAL A 98 1.32 -8.83 19.83
N SER A 99 1.79 -7.93 18.96
CA SER A 99 1.79 -6.50 19.21
C SER A 99 1.82 -5.72 17.90
N THR A 100 1.35 -4.48 17.96
CA THR A 100 1.45 -3.49 16.91
C THR A 100 2.17 -2.28 17.49
N HIS A 101 3.21 -1.81 16.80
CA HIS A 101 3.91 -0.57 17.12
C HIS A 101 3.78 0.36 15.93
N SER A 102 3.46 1.62 16.15
CA SER A 102 3.40 2.61 15.07
C SER A 102 3.95 3.97 15.50
N SER A 103 4.42 4.74 14.53
CA SER A 103 4.82 6.14 14.68
C SER A 103 4.31 6.96 13.49
N SER A 104 4.15 8.27 13.71
CA SER A 104 3.77 9.23 12.68
C SER A 104 4.93 10.18 12.41
N PRO A 105 5.81 9.88 11.44
CA PRO A 105 6.99 10.71 11.15
C PRO A 105 6.65 12.02 10.44
N ALA A 106 5.48 12.10 9.80
CA ALA A 106 4.96 13.27 9.11
C ALA A 106 3.43 13.18 9.01
N ASP A 107 2.75 14.29 8.76
CA ASP A 107 1.31 14.25 8.53
C ASP A 107 0.96 13.43 7.28
N GLY A 108 -0.10 12.62 7.39
CA GLY A 108 -0.53 11.69 6.36
C GLY A 108 0.42 10.51 6.19
N VAL A 109 1.31 10.24 7.14
CA VAL A 109 2.27 9.13 7.09
C VAL A 109 2.27 8.35 8.40
N ILE A 110 2.19 7.02 8.31
CA ILE A 110 2.35 6.11 9.45
C ILE A 110 3.40 5.05 9.12
N GLU A 111 4.33 4.83 10.03
CA GLU A 111 5.26 3.72 9.99
C GLU A 111 4.89 2.72 11.09
N GLY A 112 4.52 1.52 10.68
CA GLY A 112 4.05 0.46 11.56
C GLY A 112 4.93 -0.78 11.50
N VAL A 113 5.11 -1.43 12.64
CA VAL A 113 5.67 -2.77 12.76
C VAL A 113 4.68 -3.65 13.50
N VAL A 114 4.21 -4.71 12.84
CA VAL A 114 3.28 -5.68 13.42
C VAL A 114 4.03 -6.98 13.69
N ILE A 115 4.03 -7.41 14.94
CA ILE A 115 4.64 -8.68 15.38
C ILE A 115 3.57 -9.76 15.36
N THR A 116 3.86 -10.87 14.69
CA THR A 116 2.95 -12.00 14.54
C THR A 116 3.60 -13.30 14.99
N ALA A 117 2.88 -14.07 15.80
CA ALA A 117 3.22 -15.45 16.11
C ALA A 117 2.60 -16.35 15.03
N GLY A 118 3.43 -17.18 14.39
CA GLY A 118 2.98 -18.22 13.46
C GLY A 118 3.54 -19.59 13.83
N PRO A 119 3.12 -20.66 13.12
CA PRO A 119 3.42 -22.05 13.52
C PRO A 119 4.91 -22.39 13.55
N ALA A 120 5.70 -21.77 12.66
CA ALA A 120 7.12 -22.07 12.53
C ALA A 120 8.04 -21.08 13.26
N ARG A 121 7.60 -19.81 13.41
CA ARG A 121 8.36 -18.73 14.05
C ARG A 121 7.50 -17.48 14.22
N THR A 122 7.94 -16.61 15.12
CA THR A 122 7.53 -15.21 15.17
C THR A 122 8.09 -14.45 13.97
N ARG A 123 7.31 -13.52 13.43
CA ARG A 123 7.67 -12.65 12.31
C ARG A 123 7.30 -11.21 12.62
N ALA A 124 8.03 -10.28 12.04
CA ALA A 124 7.67 -8.87 12.05
C ALA A 124 7.36 -8.42 10.62
N VAL A 125 6.33 -7.61 10.45
CA VAL A 125 6.03 -6.96 9.17
C VAL A 125 6.09 -5.46 9.37
N ALA A 126 7.06 -4.83 8.72
CA ALA A 126 7.17 -3.38 8.64
C ALA A 126 6.31 -2.87 7.48
N ILE A 127 5.51 -1.84 7.73
CA ILE A 127 4.56 -1.24 6.81
C ILE A 127 4.69 0.27 6.88
N ARG A 128 4.83 0.92 5.73
CA ARG A 128 4.67 2.37 5.61
C ARG A 128 3.35 2.67 4.95
N LEU A 129 2.45 3.33 5.67
CA LEU A 129 1.18 3.83 5.16
C LEU A 129 1.29 5.32 4.83
N GLU A 130 0.66 5.70 3.73
CA GLU A 130 0.55 7.08 3.31
C GLU A 130 -0.90 7.40 2.91
N GLY A 131 -1.36 8.58 3.31
CA GLY A 131 -2.67 9.12 3.00
C GLY A 131 -2.75 9.62 1.57
N TRP A 132 -3.61 9.00 0.76
CA TRP A 132 -3.87 9.36 -0.62
C TRP A 132 -5.36 9.27 -0.91
N ASP A 133 -5.95 10.33 -1.47
CA ASP A 133 -7.36 10.39 -1.89
C ASP A 133 -8.35 9.90 -0.80
N GLY A 134 -8.16 10.33 0.45
CA GLY A 134 -9.07 9.99 1.56
C GLY A 134 -8.85 8.59 2.16
N ARG A 135 -7.78 7.88 1.80
CA ARG A 135 -7.50 6.53 2.30
C ARG A 135 -6.02 6.28 2.54
N TRP A 136 -5.74 5.35 3.44
CA TRP A 136 -4.40 4.81 3.61
C TRP A 136 -4.02 3.87 2.45
N ARG A 137 -2.80 4.03 1.93
CA ARG A 137 -2.13 3.06 1.05
C ARG A 137 -0.77 2.70 1.62
N ALA A 138 -0.43 1.41 1.63
CA ALA A 138 0.90 0.97 1.98
C ALA A 138 1.87 1.21 0.83
N THR A 139 2.80 2.13 0.98
CA THR A 139 3.81 2.46 -0.05
C THR A 139 5.07 1.62 0.07
N SER A 140 5.32 1.04 1.24
CA SER A 140 6.42 0.10 1.47
C SER A 140 6.02 -1.01 2.45
N LEU A 141 6.56 -2.20 2.23
CA LEU A 141 6.33 -3.40 3.02
C LEU A 141 7.59 -4.26 3.12
N ALA A 142 7.89 -4.77 4.31
CA ALA A 142 8.93 -5.77 4.52
C ALA A 142 8.52 -6.79 5.58
N ALA A 143 8.43 -8.07 5.19
CA ALA A 143 8.33 -9.19 6.13
C ALA A 143 9.73 -9.66 6.56
N LEU A 144 9.97 -9.75 7.86
CA LEU A 144 11.24 -10.16 8.48
C LEU A 144 11.13 -11.60 9.02
#